data_AF-A0A9W8LVD5-F1
#
_entry.id   AF-A0A9W8LVD5-F1
#
_cell.length_a   1.000
_cell.length_b   1.000
_cell.length_c   1.000
_cell.angle_alpha   90.00
_cell.angle_beta   90.00
_cell.angle_gamma   90.00
#
_symmetry.space_group_name_H-M   'P 1'
#
loop_
_entity.id
_entity.type
_entity.pdbx_description
1 polymer ?
#
loop_
_entity_poly.entity_id
_entity_poly.type
_entity_poly.pdbx_seq_one_letter_code
_entity_poly.pdbx_strand_id
1 'polypeptide(L)'
;MADKSNKTILIMHRAAEECLSKAELESLELHWCNLKACLMDVKHLYILPLDAPLTLHVNAASAGIGAVLLVHHSEAKDDVMPVAYFSKAFDRMQGHRHATWHEAKGLVKAMNHFYLYLDGCVNLQVKGNASMVISLFAHKTQHDSYDLS
;
A
#
# COMPACT_ATOMS: atom_id res chain seq x y z
N MET A 1 -5.31 -41.29 -26.26
CA MET A 1 -4.39 -40.21 -26.66
C MET A 1 -5.20 -38.95 -26.91
N ALA A 2 -4.82 -37.84 -26.24
CA ALA A 2 -5.30 -36.45 -26.36
C ALA A 2 -6.82 -36.23 -26.13
N ASP A 3 -7.25 -35.77 -24.95
CA ASP A 3 -7.14 -34.38 -24.45
C ASP A 3 -7.55 -33.32 -25.47
N LYS A 4 -8.66 -32.62 -25.18
CA LYS A 4 -8.90 -31.23 -25.57
C LYS A 4 -10.09 -30.63 -24.80
N SER A 5 -9.72 -29.81 -23.82
CA SER A 5 -10.32 -28.50 -23.55
C SER A 5 -11.66 -28.47 -22.80
N ASN A 6 -11.57 -28.65 -21.48
CA ASN A 6 -12.42 -27.93 -20.53
C ASN A 6 -12.27 -26.41 -20.76
N LYS A 7 -13.23 -25.79 -21.46
CA LYS A 7 -13.38 -24.34 -21.43
C LYS A 7 -14.14 -23.98 -20.16
N THR A 8 -13.38 -23.82 -19.07
CA THR A 8 -13.83 -23.07 -17.91
C THR A 8 -14.06 -21.63 -18.37
N ILE A 9 -15.32 -21.28 -18.61
CA ILE A 9 -15.76 -19.90 -18.73
C ILE A 9 -15.59 -19.32 -17.32
N LEU A 10 -14.49 -18.59 -17.11
CA LEU A 10 -14.33 -17.69 -15.98
C LEU A 10 -15.40 -16.60 -16.15
N ILE A 11 -16.56 -16.81 -15.55
CA ILE A 11 -17.52 -15.76 -15.30
C ILE A 11 -16.82 -14.78 -14.36
N MET A 12 -16.31 -13.68 -14.90
CA MET A 12 -16.00 -12.51 -14.12
C MET A 12 -17.30 -12.02 -13.50
N HIS A 13 -17.59 -12.48 -12.28
CA HIS A 13 -18.50 -11.79 -11.38
C HIS A 13 -17.85 -10.46 -11.02
N ARG A 14 -18.03 -9.47 -11.89
CA ARG A 14 -18.02 -8.08 -11.46
C ARG A 14 -19.31 -7.93 -10.66
N ALA A 15 -19.25 -8.22 -9.35
CA ALA A 15 -20.33 -7.86 -8.44
C ALA A 15 -20.58 -6.36 -8.67
N ALA A 16 -21.78 -6.03 -9.11
CA ALA A 16 -22.25 -4.66 -9.02
C ALA A 16 -22.15 -4.34 -7.52
N GLU A 17 -21.23 -3.46 -7.15
CA GLU A 17 -21.15 -2.94 -5.80
C GLU A 17 -22.50 -2.25 -5.55
N GLU A 18 -23.36 -2.88 -4.76
CA GLU A 18 -24.56 -2.24 -4.26
C GLU A 18 -24.10 -1.04 -3.43
N CYS A 19 -24.27 0.16 -3.99
CA CYS A 19 -24.03 1.39 -3.25
C CYS A 19 -24.99 1.40 -2.05
N LEU A 20 -24.43 1.54 -0.85
CA LEU A 20 -25.21 1.70 0.37
C LEU A 20 -26.24 2.84 0.19
N SER A 21 -27.45 2.59 0.66
CA SER A 21 -28.51 3.60 0.72
C SER A 21 -28.11 4.73 1.67
N LYS A 22 -28.77 5.89 1.53
CA LYS A 22 -28.53 7.04 2.41
C LYS A 22 -28.75 6.70 3.89
N ALA A 23 -29.79 5.91 4.19
CA ALA A 23 -30.11 5.48 5.55
C ALA A 23 -29.03 4.55 6.12
N GLU A 24 -28.46 3.65 5.30
CA GLU A 24 -27.35 2.79 5.72
C GLU A 24 -26.09 3.60 5.99
N LEU A 25 -25.76 4.57 5.13
CA LEU A 25 -24.63 5.48 5.34
C LEU A 25 -24.77 6.28 6.64
N GLU A 26 -25.96 6.84 6.91
CA GLU A 26 -26.27 7.56 8.15
C GLU A 26 -26.11 6.64 9.38
N SER A 27 -26.55 5.38 9.29
CA SER A 27 -26.39 4.40 10.38
C SER A 27 -24.93 4.02 10.67
N LEU A 28 -24.06 4.10 9.65
CA LEU A 28 -22.63 3.81 9.77
C LEU A 28 -21.80 5.00 10.22
N GLU A 29 -22.33 6.21 10.16
CA GLU A 29 -21.59 7.44 10.47
C GLU A 29 -21.00 7.41 11.88
N LEU A 30 -21.77 6.96 12.87
CA LEU A 30 -21.30 6.82 14.25
C LEU A 30 -20.17 5.80 14.37
N HIS A 31 -20.33 4.63 13.75
CA HIS A 31 -19.33 3.56 13.78
C HIS A 31 -18.03 4.00 13.10
N TRP A 32 -18.14 4.73 11.99
CA TRP A 32 -17.01 5.30 11.26
C TRP A 32 -16.27 6.35 12.08
N CYS A 33 -17.00 7.23 12.77
CA CYS A 33 -16.41 8.22 13.66
C CYS A 33 -15.68 7.56 14.84
N ASN A 34 -16.26 6.52 15.43
CA ASN A 34 -15.63 5.76 16.51
C ASN A 34 -14.35 5.07 16.02
N LEU A 35 -14.37 4.43 14.86
CA LEU A 35 -13.19 3.80 14.27
C LEU A 35 -12.07 4.83 14.02
N LYS A 36 -12.40 5.99 13.46
CA LYS A 36 -11.44 7.08 13.27
C LYS A 36 -10.86 7.56 14.59
N ALA A 37 -11.70 7.76 15.61
CA ALA A 37 -11.26 8.18 16.93
C ALA A 37 -10.27 7.15 17.52
N CYS A 38 -10.56 5.85 17.40
CA CYS A 38 -9.64 4.79 17.82
C CYS A 38 -8.32 4.82 17.03
N LEU A 39 -8.36 4.98 15.71
CA LEU A 39 -7.14 5.03 14.88
C LEU A 39 -6.30 6.30 15.13
N MET A 40 -6.92 7.38 15.60
CA MET A 40 -6.26 8.65 15.93
C MET A 40 -5.76 8.70 17.37
N ASP A 41 -6.21 7.80 18.26
CA ASP A 41 -5.71 7.75 19.62
C ASP A 41 -4.27 7.21 19.61
N VAL A 42 -3.35 8.11 19.92
CA VAL A 42 -1.90 7.88 19.99
C VAL A 42 -1.53 6.73 20.93
N LYS A 43 -2.40 6.35 21.86
CA LYS A 43 -2.20 5.18 22.73
C LYS A 43 -2.22 3.85 21.96
N HIS A 44 -2.83 3.83 20.78
CA HIS A 44 -2.82 2.68 19.88
C HIS A 44 -1.64 2.69 18.91
N LEU A 45 -0.81 3.74 18.92
CA LEU A 45 0.45 3.76 18.19
C LEU A 45 1.55 3.15 19.06
N TYR A 46 2.30 2.22 18.48
CA TYR A 46 3.38 1.56 19.19
C TYR A 46 4.63 2.45 19.27
N ILE A 47 5.26 2.50 20.44
CA ILE A 47 6.54 3.19 20.63
C ILE A 47 7.65 2.31 20.07
N LEU A 48 8.33 2.80 19.04
CA LEU A 48 9.33 2.03 18.32
C LEU A 48 10.52 1.63 19.23
N PRO A 49 10.78 0.32 19.45
CA PRO A 49 11.99 -0.14 20.10
C PRO A 49 13.17 0.06 19.15
N LEU A 50 14.37 0.24 19.72
CA LEU A 50 15.59 0.30 18.92
C LEU A 50 15.74 -1.01 18.12
N ASP A 51 16.09 -0.90 16.84
CA ASP A 51 16.38 -2.01 15.93
C ASP A 51 15.21 -2.96 15.59
N ALA A 52 13.99 -2.64 16.01
CA ALA A 52 12.83 -3.46 15.69
C ALA A 52 12.59 -3.52 14.16
N PRO A 53 12.31 -4.70 13.59
CA PRO A 53 11.97 -4.82 12.18
C PRO A 53 10.77 -3.95 11.82
N LEU A 54 10.89 -3.22 10.71
CA LEU A 54 9.86 -2.31 10.24
C LEU A 54 9.27 -2.81 8.92
N THR A 55 7.99 -2.50 8.72
CA THR A 55 7.30 -2.75 7.47
C THR A 55 6.57 -1.49 7.03
N LEU A 56 6.96 -0.97 5.88
CA LEU A 56 6.30 0.15 5.23
C LEU A 56 5.33 -0.38 4.16
N HIS A 57 4.03 -0.21 4.39
CA HIS A 57 3.01 -0.48 3.38
C HIS A 57 2.66 0.82 2.67
N VAL A 58 2.72 0.83 1.34
CA VAL A 58 2.34 1.99 0.53
C VAL A 58 1.32 1.57 -0.51
N ASN A 59 0.25 2.35 -0.60
CA ASN A 59 -0.72 2.27 -1.69
C ASN A 59 -0.92 3.66 -2.29
N ALA A 60 -0.97 3.75 -3.61
CA ALA A 60 -1.20 5.01 -4.30
C ALA A 60 -2.06 4.77 -5.53
N ALA A 61 -2.99 5.70 -5.75
CA ALA A 61 -3.91 5.69 -6.88
C ALA A 61 -4.10 7.14 -7.37
N SER A 62 -4.91 7.33 -8.41
CA SER A 62 -5.18 8.66 -8.99
C SER A 62 -5.62 9.71 -7.96
N ALA A 63 -6.33 9.30 -6.91
CA ALA A 63 -6.79 10.19 -5.84
C ALA A 63 -5.66 10.65 -4.90
N GLY A 64 -4.60 9.86 -4.72
CA GLY A 64 -3.55 10.17 -3.74
C GLY A 64 -2.78 8.96 -3.25
N ILE A 65 -2.12 9.16 -2.12
CA ILE A 65 -1.21 8.22 -1.47
C ILE A 65 -1.73 7.93 -0.07
N GLY A 66 -1.69 6.67 0.32
CA GLY A 66 -1.80 6.21 1.70
C GLY A 66 -0.60 5.33 2.04
N ALA A 67 -0.07 5.48 3.25
CA ALA A 67 0.95 4.59 3.77
C ALA A 67 0.79 4.39 5.27
N VAL A 68 1.24 3.22 5.74
CA VAL A 68 1.32 2.88 7.16
C VAL A 68 2.69 2.29 7.45
N LEU A 69 3.31 2.75 8.52
CA LEU A 69 4.53 2.16 9.07
C LEU A 69 4.13 1.21 10.20
N LEU A 70 4.56 -0.03 10.10
CA LEU A 70 4.29 -1.11 11.04
C LEU A 70 5.59 -1.55 11.69
N VAL A 71 5.53 -1.92 12.97
CA VAL A 71 6.61 -2.59 13.70
C VAL A 71 6.21 -4.03 14.00
N HIS A 72 7.17 -4.95 13.92
CA HIS A 72 6.98 -6.33 14.34
C HIS A 72 7.19 -6.40 15.85
N HIS A 73 6.11 -6.64 16.59
CA HIS A 73 6.11 -6.65 18.05
C HIS A 73 6.69 -7.96 18.63
N SER A 74 6.58 -9.04 17.88
CA SER A 74 7.23 -10.32 18.16
C SER A 74 7.64 -11.01 16.87
N GLU A 75 8.31 -12.17 16.97
CA GLU A 75 8.66 -12.97 15.80
C GLU A 75 7.45 -13.66 15.14
N ALA A 76 6.26 -13.55 15.74
CA ALA A 76 5.04 -14.04 15.12
C ALA A 76 4.70 -13.16 13.89
N LYS A 77 4.55 -13.82 12.74
CA LYS A 77 4.42 -13.18 11.41
C LYS A 77 3.29 -12.13 11.30
N ASP A 78 2.26 -12.24 12.15
CA ASP A 78 1.08 -11.39 12.12
C ASP A 78 0.97 -10.44 13.32
N ASP A 79 1.95 -10.45 14.23
CA ASP A 79 2.01 -9.56 15.39
C ASP A 79 2.66 -8.22 15.01
N VAL A 80 1.95 -7.46 14.18
CA VAL A 80 2.38 -6.14 13.70
C VAL A 80 1.51 -5.04 14.28
N MET A 81 2.15 -3.95 14.73
CA MET A 81 1.46 -2.80 15.30
C MET A 81 1.75 -1.52 14.49
N PRO A 82 0.76 -0.65 14.28
CA PRO A 82 0.98 0.61 13.60
C PRO A 82 1.80 1.56 14.46
N VAL A 83 2.83 2.15 13.86
CA VAL A 83 3.66 3.21 14.45
C VAL A 83 3.17 4.58 14.00
N ALA A 84 2.89 4.72 12.70
CA ALA A 84 2.46 5.98 12.12
C ALA A 84 1.71 5.77 10.79
N TYR A 85 0.86 6.75 10.46
CA TYR A 85 0.10 6.79 9.20
C TYR A 85 0.52 8.01 8.38
N PHE A 86 0.47 7.87 7.06
CA PHE A 86 0.71 8.96 6.12
C PHE A 86 -0.37 8.95 5.04
N SER A 87 -0.87 10.13 4.69
CA SER A 87 -1.77 10.31 3.55
C SER A 87 -1.50 11.63 2.85
N LYS A 88 -1.59 11.63 1.52
CA LYS A 88 -1.45 12.84 0.72
C LYS A 88 -2.23 12.74 -0.59
N ALA A 89 -3.15 13.68 -0.81
CA ALA A 89 -3.83 13.81 -2.08
C ALA A 89 -2.86 14.20 -3.20
N PHE A 90 -3.11 13.67 -4.41
CA PHE A 90 -2.46 14.18 -5.62
C PHE A 90 -3.16 15.44 -6.10
N ASP A 91 -2.40 16.37 -6.68
CA ASP A 91 -3.03 17.44 -7.46
C ASP A 91 -3.60 16.89 -8.78
N ARG A 92 -4.37 17.74 -9.48
CA ARG A 92 -5.01 17.37 -10.74
C ARG A 92 -4.02 16.82 -11.76
N MET A 93 -2.81 17.39 -11.90
CA MET A 93 -1.84 16.92 -12.89
C MET A 93 -1.23 15.57 -12.50
N GLN A 94 -0.93 15.38 -11.22
CA GLN A 94 -0.39 14.14 -10.67
C GLN A 94 -1.41 12.99 -10.78
N GLY A 95 -2.69 13.25 -10.55
CA GLY A 95 -3.75 12.23 -10.60
C GLY A 95 -3.96 11.58 -11.98
N HIS A 96 -3.61 12.26 -13.08
CA HIS A 96 -3.74 11.76 -14.45
C HIS A 96 -2.54 10.92 -14.93
N ARG A 97 -1.52 10.75 -14.10
CA ARG A 97 -0.39 9.87 -14.41
C ARG A 97 -0.83 8.39 -14.35
N HIS A 98 0.00 7.50 -14.89
CA HIS A 98 -0.27 6.08 -14.87
C HIS A 98 0.02 5.46 -13.49
N ALA A 99 -0.57 4.30 -13.19
CA ALA A 99 -0.54 3.67 -11.87
C ALA A 99 0.89 3.42 -11.34
N THR A 100 1.81 2.93 -12.18
CA THR A 100 3.22 2.75 -11.78
C THR A 100 3.86 4.04 -11.29
N TRP A 101 3.56 5.17 -11.92
CA TRP A 101 4.06 6.48 -11.47
C TRP A 101 3.46 6.85 -10.12
N HIS A 102 2.16 6.61 -9.89
CA HIS A 102 1.52 6.85 -8.59
C HIS A 102 2.20 6.05 -7.49
N GLU A 103 2.42 4.77 -7.75
CA GLU A 103 3.06 3.83 -6.84
C GLU A 103 4.49 4.28 -6.48
N ALA A 104 5.34 4.54 -7.49
CA ALA A 104 6.71 5.00 -7.26
C ALA A 104 6.75 6.36 -6.52
N LYS A 105 5.89 7.30 -6.93
CA LYS A 105 5.80 8.62 -6.27
C LYS A 105 5.30 8.51 -4.84
N GLY A 106 4.36 7.60 -4.60
CA GLY A 106 3.83 7.27 -3.29
C GLY A 106 4.92 6.75 -2.37
N LEU A 107 5.72 5.79 -2.85
CA LEU A 107 6.80 5.21 -2.08
C LEU A 107 7.83 6.26 -1.65
N VAL A 108 8.31 7.08 -2.59
CA VAL A 108 9.27 8.16 -2.29
C VAL A 108 8.71 9.14 -1.27
N LYS A 109 7.43 9.55 -1.40
CA LYS A 109 6.81 10.49 -0.46
C LYS A 109 6.62 9.87 0.92
N ALA A 110 6.23 8.60 1.01
CA ALA A 110 6.08 7.89 2.27
C ALA A 110 7.44 7.73 2.97
N MET A 111 8.49 7.32 2.25
CA MET A 111 9.85 7.22 2.78
C MET A 111 10.35 8.56 3.34
N ASN A 112 10.16 9.65 2.58
CA ASN A 112 10.55 10.98 3.06
C ASN A 112 9.77 11.41 4.31
N HIS A 113 8.49 11.07 4.38
CA HIS A 113 7.67 11.39 5.56
C HIS A 113 8.12 10.61 6.80
N PHE A 114 8.45 9.33 6.63
CA PHE A 114 8.90 8.46 7.72
C PHE A 114 10.40 8.45 7.94
N TYR A 115 11.17 9.34 7.31
CA TYR A 115 12.64 9.31 7.32
C TYR A 115 13.23 9.15 8.72
N LEU A 116 12.70 9.89 9.72
CA LEU A 116 13.18 9.82 11.11
C LEU A 116 13.03 8.43 11.77
N TYR A 117 12.09 7.60 11.30
CA TYR A 117 11.93 6.22 11.77
C TYR A 117 12.80 5.23 10.99
N LEU A 118 13.11 5.57 9.74
CA LEU A 118 13.82 4.69 8.80
C LEU A 118 15.34 4.91 8.83
N ASP A 119 15.80 6.06 9.31
CA ASP A 119 17.22 6.38 9.41
C ASP A 119 17.95 5.38 10.32
N GLY A 120 18.99 4.75 9.79
CA GLY A 120 19.71 3.67 10.48
C GLY A 120 18.96 2.33 10.60
N CYS A 121 17.73 2.21 10.08
CA CYS A 121 16.99 0.95 10.13
C CYS A 121 17.64 -0.11 9.23
N VAL A 122 18.11 -1.20 9.83
CA VAL A 122 18.76 -2.31 9.12
C VAL A 122 17.77 -3.36 8.58
N ASN A 123 16.52 -3.36 9.07
CA ASN A 123 15.51 -4.39 8.81
C ASN A 123 14.19 -3.78 8.30
N LEU A 124 14.26 -3.01 7.21
CA LEU A 124 13.07 -2.44 6.56
C LEU A 124 12.53 -3.36 5.46
N GLN A 125 11.27 -3.76 5.59
CA GLN A 125 10.49 -4.37 4.52
C GLN A 125 9.58 -3.33 3.87
N VAL A 126 9.62 -3.22 2.55
CA VAL A 126 8.68 -2.39 1.78
C VAL A 126 7.66 -3.29 1.10
N LYS A 127 6.38 -3.09 1.39
CA LYS A 127 5.29 -3.75 0.65
C LYS A 127 4.53 -2.72 -0.17
N GLY A 128 4.36 -3.05 -1.45
CA GLY A 128 3.60 -2.28 -2.41
C GLY A 128 2.99 -3.21 -3.44
N ASN A 129 2.25 -2.64 -4.38
CA ASN A 129 1.65 -3.40 -5.46
C ASN A 129 2.72 -3.98 -6.40
N ALA A 130 2.47 -5.18 -6.93
CA ALA A 130 3.42 -5.92 -7.77
C ALA A 130 3.77 -5.17 -9.07
N SER A 131 2.87 -4.32 -9.59
CA SER A 131 3.13 -3.46 -10.76
C SER A 131 4.34 -2.54 -10.56
N MET A 132 4.54 -2.01 -9.36
CA MET A 132 5.69 -1.19 -9.00
C MET A 132 6.99 -1.99 -9.15
N VAL A 133 7.00 -3.22 -8.59
CA VAL A 133 8.15 -4.12 -8.61
C VAL A 133 8.48 -4.52 -10.04
N ILE A 134 7.49 -4.99 -10.80
CA ILE A 134 7.66 -5.41 -12.20
C ILE A 134 8.22 -4.26 -13.05
N SER A 135 7.69 -3.04 -12.88
CA SER A 135 8.14 -1.88 -13.66
C SER A 135 9.55 -1.43 -13.32
N LEU A 136 9.94 -1.49 -12.03
CA LEU A 136 11.30 -1.18 -11.59
C LEU A 136 12.33 -2.17 -12.16
N PHE A 137 11.99 -3.46 -12.18
CA PHE A 137 12.88 -4.49 -12.74
C PHE A 137 12.92 -4.48 -14.27
N ALA A 138 11.79 -4.18 -14.94
CA ALA A 138 11.73 -4.10 -16.41
C ALA A 138 12.62 -2.99 -16.98
N HIS A 139 12.82 -1.90 -16.25
CA HIS A 139 13.72 -0.81 -16.66
C HIS A 139 15.19 -1.20 -16.62
N LYS A 140 15.58 -2.13 -15.73
CA LYS A 140 16.95 -2.62 -15.60
C LYS A 140 17.30 -3.58 -16.74
N THR A 141 16.37 -4.44 -17.13
CA THR A 141 16.58 -5.39 -18.24
C THR A 141 16.70 -4.77 -19.62
N GLN A 142 16.20 -3.53 -19.81
CA GLN A 142 16.37 -2.82 -21.08
C GLN A 142 17.71 -2.10 -21.20
N HIS A 143 18.41 -1.83 -20.10
CA HIS A 143 19.72 -1.17 -20.16
C HIS A 143 20.86 -2.16 -20.42
N ASP A 144 20.68 -3.42 -20.01
CA ASP A 144 21.68 -4.48 -20.19
C ASP A 144 21.67 -5.10 -21.62
N SER A 145 20.72 -4.72 -22.48
CA SER A 145 20.60 -5.25 -23.85
C SER A 145 21.21 -4.37 -24.94
N TYR A 146 21.75 -3.18 -24.60
CA TYR A 146 22.34 -2.25 -25.58
C TYR A 146 23.87 -2.17 -25.54
N ASP A 147 24.55 -2.92 -24.67
CA ASP A 147 26.03 -2.94 -24.59
C ASP A 147 26.67 -4.17 -25.28
N LEU A 148 25.93 -4.90 -26.13
CA LEU A 148 26.44 -6.04 -26.91
C LEU A 148 26.00 -6.02 -28.38
N SER A 149 26.12 -4.87 -29.05
CA SER A 149 26.01 -4.78 -30.52
C SER A 149 27.03 -3.82 -31.11
#